data_AF-A0A1M5KU23-F1
#
_entry.id   AF-A0A1M5KU23-F1
#
_cell.length_a   1.000
_cell.length_b   1.000
_cell.length_c   1.000
_cell.angle_alpha   90.00
_cell.angle_beta   90.00
_cell.angle_gamma   90.00
#
_symmetry.space_group_name_H-M   'P 1'
#
loop_
_entity.id
_entity.type
_entity.pdbx_description
1 polymer ?
#
loop_
_entity_poly.entity_id
_entity_poly.type
_entity_poly.pdbx_seq_one_letter_code
_entity_poly.pdbx_strand_id
1 'polypeptide(L)'
;MRQLFLGSIFILILLAGCSQDDRSSWFETKEKAIEHGLEKENVDQSAVLSVEEYQGETFVFFVRAGGLGVASLTESKKGYRWFRGEPYFGFDVDDAFKNIPYTTNGFTSETKTGLEYSVLYGQVFDHSIQRLKLLGAGEERDLEIFGDSKFFFAIHQQPFSSLEIVPIRNDS
;
A
#
# COMPACT_ATOMS: atom_id res chain seq x y z
N MET A 1 -28.89 -6.62 64.76
CA MET A 1 -27.53 -6.23 64.34
C MET A 1 -27.65 -5.30 63.15
N ARG A 2 -26.94 -4.18 63.20
CA ARG A 2 -27.23 -2.93 62.50
C ARG A 2 -26.82 -3.01 61.03
N GLN A 3 -27.72 -2.60 60.14
CA GLN A 3 -27.49 -2.44 58.71
C GLN A 3 -26.36 -1.45 58.43
N LEU A 4 -25.61 -1.69 57.35
CA LEU A 4 -24.99 -0.66 56.50
C LEU A 4 -24.61 -1.31 55.16
N PHE A 5 -25.61 -1.42 54.29
CA PHE A 5 -25.46 -1.34 52.85
C PHE A 5 -24.92 0.05 52.51
N LEU A 6 -23.70 0.16 52.00
CA LEU A 6 -23.17 1.36 51.32
C LEU A 6 -21.95 0.82 50.55
N GLY A 7 -21.99 0.62 49.24
CA GLY A 7 -22.35 1.60 48.23
C GLY A 7 -21.07 1.94 47.46
N SER A 8 -20.68 1.08 46.51
CA SER A 8 -19.77 1.46 45.41
C SER A 8 -19.85 0.44 44.26
N ILE A 9 -21.08 0.21 43.79
CA ILE A 9 -21.33 -0.03 42.36
C ILE A 9 -21.38 1.37 41.78
N PHE A 10 -20.40 1.74 40.98
CA PHE A 10 -20.47 2.70 39.86
C PHE A 10 -19.03 2.97 39.45
N ILE A 11 -18.60 2.29 38.38
CA ILE A 11 -17.70 2.77 37.32
C ILE A 11 -17.79 1.67 36.24
N LEU A 12 -19.01 1.44 35.75
CA LEU A 12 -19.19 1.01 34.36
C LEU A 12 -18.87 2.26 33.55
N ILE A 13 -17.58 2.48 33.27
CA ILE A 13 -17.19 3.39 32.20
C ILE A 13 -17.78 2.77 30.96
N LEU A 14 -18.91 3.33 30.55
CA LEU A 14 -19.41 3.27 29.20
C LEU A 14 -18.26 3.78 28.32
N LEU A 15 -17.39 2.86 27.91
CA LEU A 15 -16.69 2.93 26.64
C LEU A 15 -17.78 2.81 25.57
N ALA A 16 -18.67 3.81 25.51
CA ALA A 16 -19.21 4.26 24.27
C ALA A 16 -18.01 4.84 23.52
N GLY A 17 -17.19 3.97 22.95
CA GLY A 17 -16.45 4.33 21.76
C GLY A 17 -17.52 4.79 20.79
N CYS A 18 -17.62 6.11 20.61
CA CYS A 18 -18.31 6.65 19.46
C CYS A 18 -17.59 6.03 18.25
N SER A 19 -18.11 4.92 17.76
CA SER A 19 -17.90 4.51 16.38
C SER A 19 -18.47 5.67 15.57
N GLN A 20 -17.60 6.59 15.19
CA GLN A 20 -17.96 7.64 14.26
C GLN A 20 -18.32 6.91 12.98
N ASP A 21 -19.63 6.66 12.82
CA ASP A 21 -20.20 5.88 11.75
C ASP A 21 -19.78 6.56 10.45
N ASP A 22 -18.89 5.88 9.74
CA ASP A 22 -18.08 6.27 8.58
C ASP A 22 -18.92 6.55 7.31
N ARG A 23 -20.15 7.05 7.45
CA ARG A 23 -21.02 7.36 6.31
C ARG A 23 -20.43 8.44 5.40
N SER A 24 -19.48 9.24 5.89
CA SER A 24 -18.73 10.24 5.11
C SER A 24 -17.55 9.67 4.30
N SER A 25 -17.35 8.35 4.27
CA SER A 25 -16.20 7.72 3.59
C SER A 25 -16.52 7.03 2.25
N TRP A 26 -17.78 7.06 1.81
CA TRP A 26 -18.20 6.49 0.52
C TRP A 26 -18.40 7.59 -0.52
N PHE A 27 -17.90 7.37 -1.73
CA PHE A 27 -17.92 8.32 -2.83
C PHE A 27 -18.50 7.69 -4.08
N GLU A 28 -19.21 8.48 -4.89
CA GLU A 28 -19.84 7.98 -6.12
C GLU A 28 -18.84 7.52 -7.18
N THR A 29 -17.61 8.04 -7.16
CA THR A 29 -16.57 7.73 -8.15
C THR A 29 -15.26 7.33 -7.48
N LYS A 30 -14.44 6.57 -8.21
CA LYS A 30 -13.11 6.15 -7.76
C LYS A 30 -12.22 7.36 -7.49
N GLU A 31 -12.26 8.35 -8.37
CA GLU A 31 -11.42 9.55 -8.32
C GLU A 31 -11.64 10.33 -7.03
N LYS A 32 -12.90 10.53 -6.61
CA LYS A 32 -13.24 11.21 -5.35
C LYS A 32 -12.78 10.40 -4.13
N ALA A 33 -12.89 9.06 -4.19
CA ALA A 33 -12.38 8.21 -3.12
C ALA A 33 -10.86 8.26 -3.02
N ILE A 34 -10.16 8.32 -4.15
CA ILE A 34 -8.70 8.47 -4.22
C ILE A 34 -8.27 9.84 -3.68
N GLU A 35 -8.87 10.93 -4.16
CA GLU A 35 -8.58 12.29 -3.70
C GLU A 35 -8.73 12.41 -2.17
N HIS A 36 -9.87 11.99 -1.62
CA HIS A 36 -10.09 11.99 -0.18
C HIS A 36 -9.13 11.05 0.59
N GLY A 37 -8.76 9.93 -0.03
CA GLY A 37 -7.77 9.00 0.52
C GLY A 37 -6.40 9.64 0.65
N LEU A 38 -5.90 10.26 -0.42
CA LEU A 38 -4.62 10.97 -0.45
C LEU A 38 -4.59 12.13 0.54
N GLU A 39 -5.68 12.91 0.64
CA GLU A 39 -5.81 13.97 1.65
C GLU A 39 -5.65 13.43 3.08
N LYS A 40 -6.26 12.29 3.41
CA LYS A 40 -6.08 11.63 4.71
C LYS A 40 -4.64 11.21 4.96
N GLU A 41 -3.93 10.82 3.92
CA GLU A 41 -2.52 10.47 3.99
C GLU A 41 -1.60 11.71 3.96
N ASN A 42 -2.16 12.93 3.84
CA ASN A 42 -1.43 14.20 3.73
C ASN A 42 -0.49 14.24 2.50
N VAL A 43 -0.96 13.71 1.37
CA VAL A 43 -0.31 13.78 0.06
C VAL A 43 -1.32 14.23 -0.99
N ASP A 44 -0.83 14.68 -2.15
CA ASP A 44 -1.68 15.08 -3.27
C ASP A 44 -1.62 14.06 -4.43
N GLN A 45 -2.33 14.33 -5.52
CA GLN A 45 -2.38 13.46 -6.70
C GLN A 45 -1.02 13.24 -7.37
N SER A 46 -0.05 14.16 -7.24
CA SER A 46 1.29 13.98 -7.80
C SER A 46 2.10 12.89 -7.09
N ALA A 47 1.68 12.47 -5.90
CA ALA A 47 2.27 11.36 -5.19
C ALA A 47 1.84 9.99 -5.74
N VAL A 48 0.77 9.91 -6.55
CA VAL A 48 0.29 8.66 -7.13
C VAL A 48 1.28 8.16 -8.17
N LEU A 49 1.73 6.93 -7.99
CA LEU A 49 2.59 6.22 -8.93
C LEU A 49 1.75 5.47 -9.97
N SER A 50 0.76 4.71 -9.52
CA SER A 50 -0.11 3.91 -10.38
C SER A 50 -1.47 3.65 -9.74
N VAL A 51 -2.48 3.45 -10.58
CA VAL A 51 -3.80 2.94 -10.20
C VAL A 51 -4.04 1.66 -11.00
N GLU A 52 -4.13 0.53 -10.33
CA GLU A 52 -4.20 -0.80 -10.96
C GLU A 52 -5.51 -1.51 -10.60
N GLU A 53 -6.10 -2.23 -11.56
CA GLU A 53 -7.21 -3.14 -11.28
C GLU A 53 -6.65 -4.56 -11.09
N TYR A 54 -6.96 -5.18 -9.96
CA TYR A 54 -6.54 -6.54 -9.66
C TYR A 54 -7.69 -7.33 -9.01
N GLN A 55 -8.07 -8.42 -9.67
CA GLN A 55 -9.18 -9.29 -9.26
C GLN A 55 -10.49 -8.54 -8.93
N GLY A 56 -10.77 -7.44 -9.64
CA GLY A 56 -11.98 -6.64 -9.46
C GLY A 56 -11.91 -5.61 -8.34
N GLU A 57 -10.73 -5.41 -7.72
CA GLU A 57 -10.46 -4.28 -6.83
C GLU A 57 -9.47 -3.31 -7.44
N THR A 58 -9.66 -2.03 -7.15
CA THR A 58 -8.73 -0.96 -7.54
C THR A 58 -7.68 -0.77 -6.46
N PHE A 59 -6.41 -0.87 -6.82
CA PHE A 59 -5.26 -0.54 -5.97
C PHE A 59 -4.65 0.78 -6.38
N VAL A 60 -4.19 1.55 -5.40
CA VAL A 60 -3.55 2.84 -5.59
C VAL A 60 -2.18 2.79 -4.92
N PHE A 61 -1.15 2.89 -5.75
CA PHE A 61 0.24 2.96 -5.32
C PHE A 61 0.66 4.44 -5.31
N PHE A 62 1.25 4.89 -4.20
CA PHE A 62 1.63 6.30 -4.04
C PHE A 62 2.87 6.43 -3.14
N VAL A 63 3.50 7.60 -3.15
CA VAL A 63 4.66 7.87 -2.29
C VAL A 63 4.27 8.79 -1.13
N ARG A 64 4.71 8.45 0.07
CA ARG A 64 4.63 9.34 1.23
C ARG A 64 5.92 9.28 2.02
N ALA A 65 6.52 10.46 2.24
CA ALA A 65 7.76 10.59 3.00
C ALA A 65 8.87 9.62 2.54
N GLY A 66 8.99 9.40 1.23
CA GLY A 66 9.98 8.50 0.62
C GLY A 66 9.63 7.01 0.68
N GLY A 67 8.51 6.62 1.31
CA GLY A 67 8.01 5.24 1.32
C GLY A 67 6.88 5.01 0.32
N LEU A 68 6.77 3.77 -0.15
CA LEU A 68 5.68 3.26 -0.97
C LEU A 68 4.46 2.99 -0.08
N GLY A 69 3.36 3.67 -0.37
CA GLY A 69 2.03 3.39 0.15
C GLY A 69 1.21 2.58 -0.85
N VAL A 70 0.41 1.65 -0.33
CA VAL A 70 -0.55 0.87 -1.11
C VAL A 70 -1.90 0.95 -0.43
N ALA A 71 -2.93 1.31 -1.18
CA ALA A 71 -4.31 1.32 -0.73
C ALA A 71 -5.21 0.61 -1.73
N SER A 72 -6.36 0.13 -1.27
CA SER A 72 -7.40 -0.47 -2.11
C SER A 72 -8.67 0.36 -2.04
N LEU A 73 -9.48 0.35 -3.12
CA LEU A 73 -10.84 0.87 -3.10
C LEU A 73 -11.82 -0.28 -2.94
N THR A 74 -12.59 -0.23 -1.86
CA THR A 74 -13.75 -1.11 -1.70
C THR A 74 -14.93 -0.56 -2.50
N GLU A 75 -15.46 -1.35 -3.42
CA GLU A 75 -16.67 -1.03 -4.17
C GLU A 75 -17.92 -1.65 -3.51
N SER A 76 -19.01 -0.90 -3.47
CA SER A 76 -20.31 -1.40 -3.03
C SER A 76 -21.46 -0.64 -3.72
N LYS A 77 -22.70 -1.02 -3.42
CA LYS A 77 -23.89 -0.25 -3.85
C LYS A 77 -23.90 1.22 -3.38
N LYS A 78 -23.06 1.57 -2.39
CA LYS A 78 -22.89 2.94 -1.89
C LYS A 78 -21.82 3.74 -2.64
N GLY A 79 -21.12 3.12 -3.59
CA GLY A 79 -19.97 3.69 -4.29
C GLY A 79 -18.65 3.10 -3.80
N TYR A 80 -17.60 3.92 -3.83
CA TYR A 80 -16.21 3.57 -3.57
C TYR A 80 -15.72 4.11 -2.22
N ARG A 81 -14.88 3.36 -1.53
CA ARG A 81 -14.27 3.78 -0.27
C ARG A 81 -12.78 3.43 -0.24
N TRP A 82 -11.97 4.40 0.16
CA TRP A 82 -10.54 4.20 0.42
C TRP A 82 -10.30 3.31 1.65
N PHE A 83 -9.40 2.35 1.50
CA PHE A 83 -8.92 1.50 2.58
C PHE A 83 -7.40 1.31 2.49
N ARG A 84 -6.72 1.47 3.63
CA ARG A 84 -5.31 1.12 3.80
C ARG A 84 -5.14 0.43 5.16
N GLY A 85 -4.60 -0.78 5.13
CA GLY A 85 -4.22 -1.54 6.32
C GLY A 85 -2.71 -1.56 6.58
N GLU A 86 -1.91 -1.42 5.52
CA GLU A 86 -0.47 -1.64 5.56
C GLU A 86 0.35 -0.40 5.90
N PRO A 87 1.54 -0.54 6.51
CA PRO A 87 2.47 0.57 6.70
C PRO A 87 3.01 1.08 5.35
N TYR A 88 3.77 2.17 5.42
CA TYR A 88 4.56 2.63 4.28
C TYR A 88 5.84 1.78 4.18
N PHE A 89 6.17 1.35 2.97
CA PHE A 89 7.30 0.48 2.70
C PHE A 89 8.45 1.26 2.06
N GLY A 90 9.59 1.32 2.73
CA GLY A 90 10.78 2.01 2.22
C GLY A 90 12.04 1.19 2.42
N PHE A 91 13.15 1.71 1.91
CA PHE A 91 14.48 1.15 2.12
C PHE A 91 15.33 2.19 2.82
N ASP A 92 15.96 1.80 3.93
CA ASP A 92 16.98 2.60 4.58
C ASP A 92 18.34 2.16 4.04
N VAL A 93 18.82 2.86 3.01
CA VAL A 93 20.05 2.53 2.29
C VAL A 93 21.14 3.48 2.77
N ASP A 94 21.76 3.11 3.89
CA ASP A 94 22.90 3.82 4.45
C ASP A 94 24.13 3.76 3.54
N ASP A 95 25.14 4.57 3.87
CA ASP A 95 26.45 4.62 3.20
C ASP A 95 27.13 3.25 3.05
N ALA A 96 26.81 2.27 3.90
CA ALA A 96 27.30 0.90 3.82
C ALA A 96 26.80 0.14 2.57
N PHE A 97 25.75 0.64 1.94
CA PHE A 97 25.10 0.07 0.76
C PHE A 97 25.25 0.94 -0.49
N LYS A 98 26.22 1.86 -0.50
CA LYS A 98 26.50 2.83 -1.59
C LYS A 98 26.61 2.25 -3.00
N ASN A 99 26.80 0.94 -3.14
CA ASN A 99 26.97 0.25 -4.42
C ASN A 99 25.87 -0.76 -4.74
N ILE A 100 24.77 -0.78 -3.98
CA ILE A 100 23.62 -1.62 -4.34
C ILE A 100 22.88 -0.95 -5.50
N PRO A 101 22.74 -1.62 -6.66
CA PRO A 101 22.13 -0.99 -7.82
C PRO A 101 20.61 -0.82 -7.69
N TYR A 102 19.97 -1.72 -6.95
CA TYR A 102 18.56 -1.67 -6.60
C TYR A 102 18.27 -2.59 -5.41
N THR A 103 17.18 -2.36 -4.71
CA THR A 103 16.66 -3.25 -3.66
C THR A 103 15.34 -3.87 -4.09
N THR A 104 14.99 -5.01 -3.49
CA THR A 104 13.70 -5.69 -3.67
C THR A 104 13.23 -6.25 -2.35
N ASN A 105 11.93 -6.20 -2.11
CA ASN A 105 11.27 -6.90 -1.02
C ASN A 105 9.83 -7.25 -1.46
N GLY A 106 9.08 -7.94 -0.62
CA GLY A 106 7.68 -8.22 -0.88
C GLY A 106 6.87 -8.35 0.41
N PHE A 107 5.56 -8.17 0.27
CA PHE A 107 4.61 -8.37 1.35
C PHE A 107 3.34 -9.03 0.83
N THR A 108 2.58 -9.61 1.75
CA THR A 108 1.22 -10.12 1.50
C THR A 108 0.29 -9.44 2.49
N SER A 109 -0.88 -9.05 2.00
CA SER A 109 -1.91 -8.37 2.79
C SER A 109 -3.30 -8.77 2.29
N GLU A 110 -4.33 -8.31 3.00
CA GLU A 110 -5.73 -8.56 2.70
C GLU A 110 -6.47 -7.22 2.58
N THR A 111 -7.28 -7.07 1.53
CA THR A 111 -8.14 -5.90 1.37
C THR A 111 -9.33 -5.96 2.33
N LYS A 112 -10.13 -4.88 2.38
CA LYS A 112 -11.33 -4.86 3.21
C LYS A 112 -12.39 -5.91 2.81
N THR A 113 -12.36 -6.41 1.56
CA THR A 113 -13.33 -7.41 1.09
C THR A 113 -12.88 -8.85 1.39
N GLY A 114 -11.65 -9.04 1.86
CA GLY A 114 -11.04 -10.36 2.05
C GLY A 114 -10.18 -10.83 0.88
N LEU A 115 -9.89 -9.95 -0.10
CA LEU A 115 -8.98 -10.28 -1.20
C LEU A 115 -7.54 -10.31 -0.68
N GLU A 116 -6.91 -11.48 -0.69
CA GLU A 116 -5.47 -11.61 -0.46
C GLU A 116 -4.68 -11.16 -1.70
N TYR A 117 -3.65 -10.36 -1.48
CA TYR A 117 -2.75 -9.88 -2.54
C TYR A 117 -1.30 -9.86 -2.06
N SER A 118 -0.38 -10.14 -2.98
CA SER A 118 1.06 -10.02 -2.74
C SER A 118 1.66 -8.98 -3.66
N VAL A 119 2.53 -8.15 -3.11
CA VAL A 119 3.25 -7.11 -3.84
C VAL A 119 4.74 -7.38 -3.71
N LEU A 120 5.41 -7.47 -4.86
CA LEU A 120 6.85 -7.26 -4.95
C LEU A 120 7.06 -5.76 -5.18
N TYR A 121 8.01 -5.18 -4.46
CA TYR A 121 8.40 -3.79 -4.65
C TYR A 121 9.90 -3.61 -4.47
N GLY A 122 10.43 -2.53 -5.02
CA GLY A 122 11.84 -2.22 -4.93
C GLY A 122 12.14 -0.80 -5.34
N GLN A 123 13.38 -0.38 -5.16
CA GLN A 123 13.84 0.96 -5.52
C GLN A 123 15.17 0.87 -6.26
N VAL A 124 15.31 1.66 -7.33
CA VAL A 124 16.53 1.72 -8.14
C VAL A 124 17.44 2.86 -7.68
N PHE A 125 18.72 2.58 -7.51
CA PHE A 125 19.75 3.55 -7.13
C PHE A 125 20.82 3.73 -8.21
N ASP A 126 21.06 2.73 -9.06
CA ASP A 126 21.98 2.81 -10.20
C ASP A 126 21.26 3.42 -11.41
N HIS A 127 21.63 4.65 -11.75
CA HIS A 127 21.03 5.43 -12.85
C HIS A 127 21.27 4.81 -14.24
N SER A 128 22.17 3.84 -14.37
CA SER A 128 22.36 3.10 -15.63
C SER A 128 21.24 2.11 -15.91
N ILE A 129 20.46 1.73 -14.89
CA ILE A 129 19.29 0.86 -15.03
C ILE A 129 18.13 1.69 -15.60
N GLN A 130 17.68 1.30 -16.79
CA GLN A 130 16.58 2.01 -17.46
C GLN A 130 15.25 1.28 -17.34
N ARG A 131 15.31 -0.04 -17.28
CA ARG A 131 14.13 -0.92 -17.22
C ARG A 131 14.43 -2.09 -16.32
N LEU A 132 13.38 -2.64 -15.75
CA LEU A 132 13.43 -3.88 -14.98
C LEU A 132 12.47 -4.88 -15.61
N LYS A 133 12.86 -6.14 -15.59
CA LYS A 133 11.98 -7.25 -15.93
C LYS A 133 11.72 -8.09 -14.70
N LEU A 134 10.47 -8.49 -14.53
CA LEU A 134 10.05 -9.50 -13.57
C LEU A 134 9.91 -10.83 -14.31
N LEU A 135 10.70 -11.82 -13.89
CA LEU A 135 10.56 -13.20 -14.35
C LEU A 135 9.85 -14.02 -13.27
N GLY A 136 8.88 -14.83 -13.67
CA GLY A 136 8.15 -15.71 -12.76
C GLY A 136 7.15 -16.59 -13.51
N ALA A 137 6.99 -17.84 -13.08
CA ALA A 137 6.08 -18.81 -13.71
C ALA A 137 6.28 -19.07 -15.22
N GLY A 138 7.48 -18.79 -15.74
CA GLY A 138 7.75 -18.88 -17.18
C GLY A 138 7.25 -17.67 -17.99
N GLU A 139 6.75 -16.63 -17.33
CA GLU A 139 6.38 -15.36 -17.94
C GLU A 139 7.42 -14.28 -17.62
N GLU A 140 7.47 -13.29 -18.50
CA GLU A 140 8.30 -12.10 -18.38
C GLU A 140 7.38 -10.87 -18.45
N ARG A 141 7.54 -9.96 -17.50
CA ARG A 141 6.80 -8.69 -17.43
C ARG A 141 7.76 -7.53 -17.27
N ASP A 142 7.64 -6.51 -18.11
CA ASP A 142 8.33 -5.24 -17.90
C ASP A 142 7.77 -4.53 -16.66
N LEU A 143 8.66 -4.01 -15.82
CA LEU A 143 8.34 -3.18 -14.66
C LEU A 143 8.72 -1.73 -14.94
N GLU A 144 7.77 -0.83 -14.67
CA GLU A 144 8.00 0.60 -14.72
C GLU A 144 8.83 1.06 -13.51
N ILE A 145 9.76 1.99 -13.76
CA ILE A 145 10.50 2.71 -12.72
C ILE A 145 9.89 4.11 -12.62
N PHE A 146 9.22 4.40 -11.51
CA PHE A 146 8.40 5.59 -11.39
C PHE A 146 9.20 6.83 -11.00
N GLY A 147 9.49 7.66 -12.02
CA GLY A 147 9.91 9.06 -11.87
C GLY A 147 11.10 9.26 -10.93
N ASP A 148 10.98 10.27 -10.05
CA ASP A 148 12.02 10.63 -9.07
C ASP A 148 12.06 9.69 -7.87
N SER A 149 10.94 9.01 -7.59
CA SER A 149 10.87 8.04 -6.48
C SER A 149 11.76 6.81 -6.72
N LYS A 150 11.99 6.48 -8.00
CA LYS A 150 12.70 5.28 -8.45
C LYS A 150 12.11 3.97 -7.95
N PHE A 151 10.89 3.98 -7.42
CA PHE A 151 10.18 2.77 -7.06
C PHE A 151 9.79 1.99 -8.32
N PHE A 152 9.72 0.67 -8.15
CA PHE A 152 9.05 -0.25 -9.05
C PHE A 152 8.28 -1.26 -8.21
N PHE A 153 7.20 -1.81 -8.76
CA PHE A 153 6.39 -2.80 -8.06
C PHE A 153 5.57 -3.66 -9.03
N ALA A 154 5.06 -4.77 -8.52
CA ALA A 154 4.09 -5.61 -9.20
C ALA A 154 3.23 -6.37 -8.18
N ILE A 155 1.92 -6.39 -8.40
CA ILE A 155 1.03 -7.38 -7.77
C ILE A 155 1.27 -8.74 -8.43
N HIS A 156 1.42 -9.80 -7.63
CA HIS A 156 1.69 -11.15 -8.11
C HIS A 156 0.96 -12.22 -7.28
N GLN A 157 0.91 -13.45 -7.83
CA GLN A 157 0.35 -14.64 -7.17
C GLN A 157 1.39 -15.74 -6.92
N GLN A 158 2.61 -15.55 -7.41
CA GLN A 158 3.70 -16.51 -7.26
C GLN A 158 4.38 -16.38 -5.89
N PRO A 159 4.99 -17.44 -5.35
CA PRO A 159 5.88 -17.31 -4.20
C PRO A 159 6.98 -16.28 -4.47
N PHE A 160 7.29 -15.42 -3.50
CA PHE A 160 8.32 -14.39 -3.67
C PHE A 160 9.68 -15.00 -4.07
N SER A 161 10.02 -16.18 -3.53
CA SER A 161 11.26 -16.90 -3.84
C SER A 161 11.36 -17.44 -5.26
N SER A 162 10.26 -17.45 -6.03
CA SER A 162 10.27 -17.84 -7.45
C SER A 162 10.26 -16.65 -8.41
N LEU A 163 10.35 -15.43 -7.88
CA LEU A 163 10.41 -14.21 -8.67
C LEU A 163 11.85 -13.74 -8.81
N GLU A 164 12.22 -13.29 -10.01
CA GLU A 164 13.52 -12.72 -10.29
C GLU A 164 13.38 -11.34 -10.94
N ILE A 165 14.17 -10.38 -10.46
CA ILE A 165 14.28 -9.04 -11.04
C ILE A 165 15.55 -8.97 -11.87
N VAL A 166 15.38 -8.69 -13.16
CA VAL A 166 16.50 -8.55 -14.11
C VAL A 166 16.63 -7.08 -14.52
N PRO A 167 17.70 -6.37 -14.11
CA PRO A 167 17.95 -5.00 -14.53
C PRO A 167 18.48 -4.96 -15.97
N ILE A 168 17.88 -4.09 -16.78
CA ILE A 168 18.37 -3.79 -18.13
C ILE A 168 19.06 -2.44 -18.10
N ARG A 169 20.35 -2.46 -18.42
CA ARG A 169 21.21 -1.28 -18.48
C ARG A 169 21.35 -0.82 -19.93
N ASN A 170 21.65 0.46 -20.11
CA ASN A 170 22.19 0.89 -21.39
C ASN A 170 23.59 0.32 -21.56
N ASP A 171 23.82 -0.41 -22.66
CA ASP A 171 25.16 -0.64 -23.16
C ASP A 171 25.69 0.71 -23.65
N SER A 172 26.56 1.33 -22.85
CA SER A 172 27.32 2.54 -23.21
C SER A 172 28.49 2.21 -24.12
#